data_AF-A0A7U9MNI6-F1
#
_entry.id   AF-A0A7U9MNI6-F1
#
_cell.length_a   1.000
_cell.length_b   1.000
_cell.length_c   1.000
_cell.angle_alpha   90.00
_cell.angle_beta   90.00
_cell.angle_gamma   90.00
#
_symmetry.space_group_name_H-M   'P 1'
#
loop_
_entity.id
_entity.type
_entity.pdbx_description
1 polymer ?
#
loop_
_entity_poly.entity_id
_entity_poly.type
_entity_poly.pdbx_seq_one_letter_code
_entity_poly.pdbx_strand_id
1 'polypeptide(L)' 'MASVLVQEKPYTIDDIYSLPEGHRAELINGKIYYMTPPNKQHQRLVHFLIGKSEIISK' A
#
# COMPACT_ATOMS: atom_id res chain seq x y z
N MET A 1 -10.63 6.61 -36.51
CA MET A 1 -11.08 6.98 -35.14
C MET A 1 -9.86 6.84 -34.22
N ALA A 2 -9.09 7.91 -34.03
CA ALA A 2 -7.91 7.85 -33.17
C ALA A 2 -8.40 7.80 -31.71
N SER A 3 -8.18 6.67 -31.04
CA SER A 3 -8.37 6.56 -29.60
C SER A 3 -7.38 7.51 -28.93
N VAL A 4 -7.89 8.60 -28.37
CA VAL A 4 -7.14 9.49 -27.50
C VAL A 4 -6.64 8.64 -26.34
N LEU A 5 -5.35 8.32 -26.32
CA LEU A 5 -4.69 7.74 -25.16
C LEU A 5 -4.73 8.81 -24.07
N VAL A 6 -5.76 8.74 -23.21
CA VAL A 6 -5.80 9.53 -21.99
C VAL A 6 -4.57 9.11 -21.20
N GLN A 7 -3.55 9.97 -21.19
CA GLN A 7 -2.41 9.79 -20.31
C GLN A 7 -2.97 9.91 -18.90
N GLU A 8 -3.01 8.79 -18.17
CA GLU A 8 -3.34 8.81 -16.76
C GLU A 8 -2.39 9.78 -16.07
N LYS A 9 -2.94 10.88 -15.54
CA LYS A 9 -2.14 11.80 -14.75
C LYS A 9 -1.62 11.04 -13.54
N PRO A 10 -0.31 11.11 -13.24
CA PRO A 10 0.23 10.46 -12.07
C PRO A 10 -0.43 11.06 -10.82
N TYR A 11 -0.82 10.19 -9.89
CA TYR A 11 -1.28 10.60 -8.56
C TYR A 11 -0.13 11.25 -7.79
N THR A 12 -0.50 12.19 -6.93
CA THR A 12 0.38 12.99 -6.10
C THR A 12 0.19 12.67 -4.63
N ILE A 13 1.02 13.28 -3.80
CA ILE A 13 0.92 13.14 -2.35
C ILE A 13 -0.40 13.70 -1.80
N ASP A 14 -0.98 14.72 -2.45
CA ASP A 14 -2.25 15.30 -2.05
C ASP A 14 -3.41 14.33 -2.28
N ASP A 15 -3.34 13.53 -3.35
CA ASP A 15 -4.36 12.54 -3.69
C ASP A 15 -4.42 11.40 -2.65
N ILE A 16 -3.27 10.94 -2.14
CA ILE A 16 -3.23 9.90 -1.11
C ILE A 16 -3.68 10.43 0.26
N TYR A 17 -3.37 11.68 0.61
CA TYR A 17 -3.85 12.29 1.85
C TYR A 17 -5.33 12.66 1.82
N SER A 18 -5.93 12.77 0.63
CA SER A 18 -7.36 13.02 0.45
C SER A 18 -8.21 11.74 0.57
N LEU A 19 -7.59 10.57 0.78
CA LEU A 19 -8.34 9.31 0.93
C LEU A 19 -9.20 9.32 2.21
N PRO A 20 -10.41 8.71 2.18
CA PRO A 20 -11.25 8.64 3.35
C PRO A 20 -10.60 7.84 4.48
N GLU A 21 -10.92 8.19 5.72
CA GLU A 21 -10.46 7.45 6.89
C GLU A 21 -10.79 5.96 6.78
N GLY A 22 -9.90 5.10 7.28
CA GLY A 22 -10.02 3.64 7.19
C GLY A 22 -9.55 3.04 5.86
N HIS A 23 -9.24 3.85 4.84
CA HIS A 23 -8.62 3.37 3.61
C HIS A 23 -7.11 3.37 3.75
N ARG A 24 -6.49 2.22 3.48
CA ARG A 24 -5.04 2.10 3.38
C ARG A 24 -4.66 1.91 1.93
N ALA A 25 -3.78 2.78 1.44
CA ALA A 25 -3.22 2.68 0.10
C ALA A 25 -1.76 3.13 0.11
N GLU A 26 -1.05 2.75 -0.94
CA GLU A 26 0.36 3.11 -1.15
C GLU A 26 0.50 3.87 -2.47
N LEU A 27 1.22 4.99 -2.45
CA LEU A 27 1.56 5.76 -3.65
C LEU A 27 2.94 5.33 -4.14
N ILE A 28 3.00 4.63 -5.27
CA ILE A 28 4.24 4.12 -5.87
C ILE A 28 4.29 4.57 -7.33
N ASN A 29 5.33 5.33 -7.70
CA ASN A 29 5.54 5.82 -9.07
C ASN A 29 4.33 6.53 -9.68
N GLY A 30 3.65 7.37 -8.90
CA GLY A 30 2.46 8.10 -9.37
C GLY A 30 1.22 7.22 -9.51
N LYS A 31 1.19 6.03 -8.90
CA LYS A 31 0.02 5.14 -8.87
C LYS A 31 -0.37 4.83 -7.43
N ILE A 32 -1.67 4.89 -7.14
CA ILE A 32 -2.22 4.49 -5.85
C ILE A 32 -2.61 3.02 -5.89
N TYR A 33 -2.11 2.24 -4.95
CA TYR A 33 -2.42 0.83 -4.75
C TYR A 33 -3.18 0.64 -3.44
N TYR A 34 -4.45 0.25 -3.51
CA TYR A 34 -5.25 -0.03 -2.33
C TYR A 34 -4.81 -1.35 -1.67
N MET A 35 -4.55 -1.30 -0.36
CA MET A 35 -4.21 -2.50 0.40
C MET A 35 -5.46 -3.29 0.73
N THR A 36 -5.48 -4.56 0.33
CA THR A 36 -6.44 -5.53 0.85
C THR A 36 -6.16 -5.82 2.33
N PRO A 37 -7.19 -5.95 3.19
CA PRO A 37 -6.99 -6.33 4.58
C PRO A 37 -6.15 -7.62 4.72
N PRO A 38 -5.14 -7.63 5.60
CA PRO A 38 -4.27 -8.79 5.79
C PRO A 38 -5.05 -9.98 6.38
N ASN A 39 -4.81 -11.17 5.85
CA ASN A 39 -5.45 -12.40 6.33
C ASN A 39 -4.73 -12.99 7.57
N LYS A 40 -5.34 -14.01 8.20
CA LYS A 40 -4.77 -14.67 9.40
C LYS A 40 -3.37 -15.25 9.18
N GLN A 41 -3.08 -15.76 7.98
CA GLN A 41 -1.76 -16.33 7.66
C GLN A 41 -0.71 -15.22 7.55
N HIS A 42 -1.04 -14.11 6.88
CA HIS A 42 -0.21 -12.92 6.81
C HIS A 42 0.14 -12.43 8.23
N GLN A 43 -0.87 -12.31 9.10
CA GLN A 43 -0.64 -11.89 10.49
C GLN A 43 0.28 -12.82 11.26
N ARG A 44 0.07 -14.15 11.16
CA ARG A 44 0.95 -15.13 11.82
C ARG A 44 2.40 -15.01 11.36
N LEU A 45 2.62 -14.82 10.06
CA LEU A 45 3.97 -14.68 9.50
C LEU A 45 4.64 -13.39 9.98
N VAL A 46 3.92 -12.26 9.94
CA VAL A 46 4.42 -10.96 10.41
C VAL A 46 4.80 -11.03 11.89
N HIS A 47 3.93 -11.58 12.75
CA HIS A 47 4.22 -11.76 14.18
C HIS A 47 5.46 -12.63 14.43
N PHE A 48 5.62 -13.72 13.68
CA PHE A 48 6.79 -14.60 13.79
C PHE A 48 8.10 -13.89 13.41
N LEU A 49 8.08 -13.13 12.31
CA LEU A 49 9.26 -12.41 11.83
C LEU A 49 9.66 -11.28 12.79
N ILE A 50 8.70 -10.51 13.28
CA ILE A 50 8.95 -9.43 14.25
C ILE A 50 9.52 -10.01 15.55
N GLY A 51 8.89 -11.04 16.12
CA GLY A 51 9.36 -11.65 17.37
C GLY A 51 10.78 -12.25 17.28
N LYS A 52 11.20 -12.74 16.10
CA LYS A 52 12.58 -13.20 15.90
C LYS A 52 13.57 -12.04 15.81
N SER A 53 13.18 -10.91 15.22
CA SER A 53 14.05 -9.74 15.10
C SER A 53 14.42 -9.16 16.48
N GLU A 54 13.49 -9.21 17.45
CA GLU A 54 13.74 -8.77 18.83
C GLU A 54 14.71 -9.68 19.59
N ILE A 55 14.74 -10.99 19.26
CA ILE A 55 15.64 -11.96 19.89
C ILE A 55 17.07 -11.81 19.35
N ILE A 56 17.24 -11.47 18.07
CA ILE A 56 18.56 -11.32 17.43
C ILE A 56 19.20 -9.96 17.78
N SER A 57 18.39 -8.97 18.17
CA SER A 57 18.87 -7.63 18.58
C SER A 57 19.29 -7.52 20.06
N LYS A 58 19.26 -8.62 20.83
CA LYS A 58 19.73 -8.70 22.23
C LYS A 58 20.95 -9.59 22.34
#